data_AF-A0A662QE10-F1
#
_entry.id   AF-A0A662QE10-F1
#
_cell.length_a   1.000
_cell.length_b   1.000
_cell.length_c   1.000
_cell.angle_alpha   90.00
_cell.angle_beta   90.00
_cell.angle_gamma   90.00
#
_symmetry.space_group_name_H-M   'P 1'
#
loop_
_entity.id
_entity.type
_entity.pdbx_description
1 polymer ?
#
loop_
_entity_poly.entity_id
_entity_poly.type
_entity_poly.pdbx_seq_one_letter_code
_entity_poly.pdbx_strand_id
1 'polypeptide(L)'
;MKFMKLLTLSELKHHSNLLLELSYPSRELEYALMILKELCEIGVDGIYVEVERDGELLKLGKGYRGIVFKGRMGGEDVALKVLRTDSTLSDLFKEAENTKFANSVGVGAKLRASNKHVMVLEYIDGVDLDTWLRELEIREVQPLKKVLASCFRQARTLDEIGLDHGELSDARRHIILRRDLSPVIIDFGKASKRRRPSNVTSLFSYVTFGRHSNKILQMLGLSRPPIESSKMYKHRMDEPSFNKLLNSLNLI
;
A
#
# COMPACT_ATOMS: atom_id res chain seq x y z
N MET A 1 2.82 3.60 -25.39
CA MET A 1 2.15 2.64 -24.47
C MET A 1 3.11 1.48 -24.33
N LYS A 2 3.67 1.21 -23.14
CA LYS A 2 4.55 0.04 -22.96
C LYS A 2 3.71 -1.21 -23.25
N PHE A 3 4.15 -2.03 -24.21
CA PHE A 3 3.48 -3.29 -24.50
C PHE A 3 3.71 -4.24 -23.32
N MET A 4 2.62 -4.82 -22.81
CA MET A 4 2.68 -5.84 -21.76
C MET A 4 2.13 -7.16 -22.30
N LYS A 5 2.79 -8.26 -21.92
CA LYS A 5 2.37 -9.63 -22.24
C LYS A 5 2.16 -10.40 -20.94
N LEU A 6 1.06 -11.13 -20.83
CA LEU A 6 0.90 -12.10 -19.75
C LEU A 6 1.66 -13.38 -20.11
N LEU A 7 2.52 -13.85 -19.22
CA LEU A 7 3.08 -15.21 -19.27
C LEU A 7 2.40 -16.06 -18.21
N THR A 8 1.92 -17.23 -18.59
CA THR A 8 1.48 -18.25 -17.64
C THR A 8 2.66 -18.72 -16.78
N LEU A 9 2.40 -19.25 -15.58
CA LEU A 9 3.47 -19.78 -14.73
C LEU A 9 4.22 -20.96 -15.39
N SER A 10 3.52 -21.73 -16.23
CA SER A 10 4.12 -22.81 -17.04
C SER A 10 5.10 -22.27 -18.07
N GLU A 11 4.74 -21.21 -18.80
CA GLU A 11 5.65 -20.54 -19.74
C GLU A 11 6.83 -19.91 -18.99
N LEU A 12 6.58 -19.21 -17.87
CA LEU A 12 7.62 -18.54 -17.08
C LEU A 12 8.74 -19.50 -16.65
N LYS A 13 8.40 -20.76 -16.33
CA LYS A 13 9.37 -21.82 -15.99
C LYS A 13 10.43 -22.04 -17.08
N HIS A 14 10.07 -21.81 -18.34
CA HIS A 14 10.95 -22.00 -19.50
C HIS A 14 11.74 -20.74 -19.88
N HIS A 15 11.48 -19.60 -19.21
CA HIS A 15 12.20 -18.35 -19.40
C HIS A 15 13.17 -18.10 -18.24
N SER A 16 14.38 -18.68 -18.33
CA SER A 16 15.39 -18.63 -17.25
C SER A 16 15.63 -17.22 -16.69
N ASN A 17 15.84 -16.22 -17.56
CA ASN A 17 16.14 -14.86 -17.11
C ASN A 17 15.00 -14.18 -16.35
N LEU A 18 13.75 -14.39 -16.79
CA LEU A 18 12.54 -13.85 -16.15
C LEU A 18 12.22 -14.60 -14.85
N LEU A 19 12.38 -15.92 -14.84
CA LEU A 19 12.19 -16.74 -13.65
C LEU A 19 13.08 -16.27 -12.50
N LEU A 20 14.36 -15.97 -12.80
CA LEU A 20 15.32 -15.50 -11.79
C LEU A 20 14.93 -14.15 -11.16
N GLU A 21 14.04 -13.37 -11.76
CA GLU A 21 13.52 -12.14 -11.13
C GLU A 21 12.64 -12.41 -9.91
N LEU A 22 12.05 -13.61 -9.79
CA LEU A 22 11.35 -14.04 -8.58
C LEU A 22 12.30 -14.20 -7.38
N SER A 23 13.60 -14.34 -7.61
CA SER A 23 14.65 -14.41 -6.59
C SER A 23 15.38 -13.08 -6.39
N TYR A 24 14.66 -11.97 -6.39
CA TYR A 24 15.28 -10.66 -6.23
C TYR A 24 15.86 -10.46 -4.80
N PRO A 25 17.09 -9.91 -4.64
CA PRO A 25 18.02 -9.50 -5.71
C PRO A 25 19.03 -10.57 -6.13
N SER A 26 19.14 -11.69 -5.40
CA SER A 26 20.22 -12.67 -5.59
C SER A 26 20.21 -13.43 -6.92
N ARG A 27 19.05 -13.53 -7.59
CA ARG A 27 18.87 -14.31 -8.83
C ARG A 27 19.25 -15.78 -8.66
N GLU A 28 18.95 -16.37 -7.51
CA GLU A 28 19.16 -17.78 -7.23
C GLU A 28 18.04 -18.64 -7.81
N LEU A 29 18.42 -19.65 -8.59
CA LEU A 29 17.45 -20.51 -9.28
C LEU A 29 16.59 -21.32 -8.31
N GLU A 30 17.18 -21.83 -7.23
CA GLU A 30 16.46 -22.63 -6.24
C GLU A 30 15.34 -21.82 -5.56
N TYR A 31 15.66 -20.59 -5.13
CA TYR A 31 14.67 -19.69 -4.56
C TYR A 31 13.61 -19.30 -5.60
N ALA A 32 14.00 -18.99 -6.84
CA ALA A 32 13.04 -18.66 -7.90
C ALA A 32 12.06 -19.81 -8.19
N LEU A 33 12.53 -21.06 -8.21
CA LEU A 33 11.70 -22.24 -8.39
C LEU A 33 10.77 -22.48 -7.19
N MET A 34 11.24 -22.22 -5.97
CA MET A 34 10.41 -22.26 -4.76
C MET A 34 9.28 -21.24 -4.85
N ILE A 35 9.57 -19.98 -5.20
CA ILE A 35 8.55 -18.93 -5.38
C ILE A 35 7.56 -19.31 -6.48
N LEU A 36 8.05 -19.80 -7.63
CA LEU A 36 7.18 -20.27 -8.72
C LEU A 36 6.22 -21.36 -8.24
N LYS A 37 6.72 -22.33 -7.45
CA LYS A 37 5.90 -23.38 -6.84
C LYS A 37 4.83 -22.81 -5.91
N GLU A 38 5.20 -21.89 -5.01
CA GLU A 38 4.22 -21.28 -4.09
C GLU A 38 3.14 -20.47 -4.83
N LEU A 39 3.50 -19.77 -5.91
CA LEU A 39 2.56 -19.06 -6.77
C LEU A 39 1.56 -20.03 -7.45
N CYS A 40 2.04 -21.18 -7.94
CA CYS A 40 1.16 -22.23 -8.47
C CYS A 40 0.20 -22.77 -7.39
N GLU A 41 0.71 -23.04 -6.18
CA GLU A 41 -0.08 -23.60 -5.08
C GLU A 41 -1.22 -22.68 -4.61
N ILE A 42 -1.00 -21.36 -4.66
CA ILE A 42 -2.03 -20.38 -4.28
C ILE A 42 -2.92 -19.93 -5.44
N GLY A 43 -2.77 -20.54 -6.61
CA GLY A 43 -3.68 -20.36 -7.75
C GLY A 43 -3.40 -19.13 -8.63
N VAL A 44 -2.15 -18.65 -8.70
CA VAL A 44 -1.78 -17.59 -9.64
C VAL A 44 -1.75 -18.15 -11.07
N ASP A 45 -2.40 -17.46 -12.00
CA ASP A 45 -2.49 -17.88 -13.41
C ASP A 45 -1.20 -17.53 -14.17
N GLY A 46 -0.64 -16.35 -13.89
CA GLY A 46 0.50 -15.81 -14.63
C GLY A 46 1.00 -14.47 -14.12
N ILE A 47 2.10 -14.01 -14.72
CA ILE A 47 2.79 -12.76 -14.40
C ILE A 47 2.93 -11.93 -15.67
N TYR A 48 2.70 -10.62 -15.57
CA TYR A 48 2.89 -9.71 -16.69
C TYR A 48 4.37 -9.38 -16.91
N VAL A 49 4.75 -9.22 -18.16
CA VAL A 49 6.10 -8.89 -18.63
C VAL A 49 6.04 -7.62 -19.47
N GLU A 50 6.96 -6.67 -19.26
CA GLU A 50 7.17 -5.55 -20.16
C GLU A 50 7.93 -6.05 -21.40
N VAL A 51 7.45 -5.76 -22.62
CA VAL A 51 7.99 -6.36 -23.85
C VAL A 51 9.28 -5.67 -24.37
N GLU A 52 9.75 -4.61 -23.71
CA GLU A 52 10.97 -3.91 -24.13
C GLU A 52 12.24 -4.60 -23.59
N ARG A 53 13.29 -4.73 -24.43
CA ARG A 53 14.67 -5.18 -24.12
C ARG A 53 14.76 -6.47 -23.28
N ASP A 54 14.67 -7.63 -23.95
CA ASP A 54 14.72 -9.00 -23.38
C ASP A 54 13.59 -9.39 -22.42
N GLY A 55 12.71 -8.43 -22.11
CA GLY A 55 11.58 -8.60 -21.23
C GLY A 55 11.97 -8.56 -19.76
N GLU A 56 11.19 -7.86 -18.96
CA GLU A 56 11.28 -7.92 -17.50
C GLU A 56 9.91 -8.19 -16.90
N LEU A 57 9.86 -8.93 -15.78
CA LEU A 57 8.63 -9.02 -15.00
C LEU A 57 8.15 -7.61 -14.62
N LEU A 58 6.88 -7.33 -14.86
CA LEU A 58 6.29 -6.01 -14.62
C LEU A 58 6.24 -5.73 -13.12
N LYS A 59 7.21 -4.95 -12.64
CA LYS A 59 7.34 -4.52 -11.25
C LYS A 59 6.39 -3.35 -10.98
N LEU A 60 5.51 -3.51 -10.00
CA LEU A 60 4.64 -2.44 -9.49
C LEU A 60 5.34 -1.60 -8.42
N GLY A 61 6.30 -2.20 -7.70
CA GLY A 61 7.03 -1.48 -6.67
C GLY A 61 8.02 -2.36 -5.94
N LYS A 62 8.91 -1.70 -5.19
CA LYS A 62 9.86 -2.33 -4.29
C LYS A 62 9.55 -1.86 -2.88
N GLY A 63 9.09 -2.78 -2.04
CA GLY A 63 8.95 -2.56 -0.60
C GLY A 63 10.28 -2.77 0.12
N TYR A 64 10.30 -2.47 1.41
CA TYR A 64 11.48 -2.71 2.25
C TYR A 64 11.85 -4.21 2.30
N ARG A 65 10.85 -5.09 2.33
CA ARG A 65 10.99 -6.56 2.54
C ARG A 65 10.62 -7.43 1.34
N GLY A 66 9.93 -6.85 0.36
CA GLY A 66 9.38 -7.58 -0.78
C GLY A 66 9.48 -6.79 -2.07
N ILE A 67 9.40 -7.49 -3.19
CA ILE A 67 9.18 -6.93 -4.51
C ILE A 67 7.73 -7.21 -4.92
N VAL A 68 7.07 -6.28 -5.60
CA VAL A 68 5.69 -6.43 -6.04
C VAL A 68 5.65 -6.49 -7.55
N PHE A 69 5.09 -7.55 -8.10
CA PHE A 69 4.86 -7.73 -9.53
C PHE A 69 3.37 -7.61 -9.87
N LYS A 70 3.05 -7.30 -11.13
CA LYS A 70 1.69 -7.42 -11.64
C LYS A 70 1.47 -8.85 -12.12
N GLY A 71 0.41 -9.49 -11.65
CA GLY A 71 0.03 -10.85 -12.06
C GLY A 71 -1.44 -10.97 -12.41
N ARG A 72 -1.87 -12.21 -12.63
CA ARG A 72 -3.27 -12.59 -12.85
C ARG A 72 -3.65 -13.79 -11.98
N MET A 73 -4.84 -13.76 -11.40
CA MET A 73 -5.41 -14.85 -10.61
C MET A 73 -6.93 -14.88 -10.83
N GLY A 74 -7.48 -16.03 -11.21
CA GLY A 74 -8.91 -16.18 -11.51
C GLY A 74 -9.38 -15.23 -12.63
N GLY A 75 -8.50 -14.88 -13.58
CA GLY A 75 -8.80 -13.92 -14.64
C GLY A 75 -8.73 -12.44 -14.26
N GLU A 76 -8.56 -12.11 -12.97
CA GLU A 76 -8.42 -10.73 -12.48
C GLU A 76 -6.95 -10.32 -12.37
N ASP A 77 -6.64 -9.04 -12.62
CA ASP A 77 -5.31 -8.51 -12.35
C ASP A 77 -5.06 -8.41 -10.83
N VAL A 78 -3.87 -8.81 -10.39
CA VAL A 78 -3.47 -8.86 -8.98
C VAL A 78 -2.07 -8.27 -8.76
N ALA A 79 -1.80 -7.84 -7.53
CA ALA A 79 -0.46 -7.48 -7.07
C ALA A 79 0.17 -8.68 -6.35
N LEU A 80 1.29 -9.18 -6.89
CA LEU A 80 2.03 -10.32 -6.35
C LEU A 80 3.19 -9.80 -5.52
N LYS A 81 3.08 -9.85 -4.19
CA LYS A 81 4.20 -9.53 -3.30
C LYS A 81 5.04 -10.79 -3.09
N VAL A 82 6.33 -10.71 -3.40
CA VAL A 82 7.32 -11.77 -3.24
C VAL A 82 8.36 -11.30 -2.23
N LEU A 83 8.66 -12.14 -1.24
CA LEU A 83 9.70 -11.88 -0.25
C LEU A 83 11.07 -11.81 -0.96
N ARG A 84 11.88 -10.82 -0.58
CA ARG A 84 13.22 -10.68 -1.16
C ARG A 84 14.21 -11.61 -0.46
N THR A 85 15.20 -12.10 -1.19
CA THR A 85 16.24 -12.98 -0.63
C THR A 85 17.17 -12.27 0.36
N ASP A 86 17.27 -10.94 0.29
CA ASP A 86 18.02 -10.10 1.23
C ASP A 86 17.18 -9.56 2.41
N SER A 87 15.95 -10.06 2.58
CA SER A 87 15.09 -9.72 3.71
C SER A 87 15.57 -10.39 5.00
N THR A 88 15.45 -9.70 6.13
CA THR A 88 15.70 -10.29 7.46
C THR A 88 14.55 -11.16 7.96
N LEU A 89 13.43 -11.21 7.22
CA LEU A 89 12.28 -12.07 7.54
C LEU A 89 12.41 -13.44 6.87
N SER A 90 11.91 -14.47 7.55
CA SER A 90 11.77 -15.82 7.02
C SER A 90 10.50 -16.06 6.21
N ASP A 91 9.49 -15.20 6.37
CA ASP A 91 8.15 -15.38 5.79
C ASP A 91 7.33 -14.07 5.79
N LEU A 92 6.19 -14.11 5.10
CA LEU A 92 5.21 -13.04 4.98
C LEU A 92 3.94 -13.28 5.81
N PHE A 93 3.86 -14.33 6.64
CA PHE A 93 2.62 -14.72 7.33
C PHE A 93 2.10 -13.62 8.24
N LYS A 94 2.98 -12.95 8.98
CA LYS A 94 2.59 -11.83 9.85
C LYS A 94 2.02 -10.66 9.06
N GLU A 95 2.57 -10.38 7.88
CA GLU A 95 2.04 -9.33 7.01
C GLU A 95 0.66 -9.72 6.46
N ALA A 96 0.49 -10.98 6.03
CA ALA A 96 -0.79 -11.51 5.59
C ALA A 96 -1.85 -11.44 6.71
N GLU A 97 -1.49 -11.80 7.95
CA GLU A 97 -2.38 -11.71 9.11
C GLU A 97 -2.81 -10.27 9.40
N ASN A 98 -1.86 -9.32 9.40
CA ASN A 98 -2.16 -7.91 9.60
C ASN A 98 -3.04 -7.35 8.47
N THR A 99 -2.76 -7.71 7.22
CA THR A 99 -3.56 -7.31 6.05
C THR A 99 -4.98 -7.86 6.16
N LYS A 100 -5.13 -9.14 6.52
CA LYS A 100 -6.44 -9.77 6.74
C LYS A 100 -7.21 -9.07 7.86
N PHE A 101 -6.53 -8.66 8.93
CA PHE A 101 -7.14 -7.93 10.04
C PHE A 101 -7.58 -6.51 9.65
N ALA A 102 -6.82 -5.81 8.81
CA ALA A 102 -7.26 -4.54 8.23
C ALA A 102 -8.47 -4.74 7.28
N ASN A 103 -8.44 -5.78 6.44
CA ASN A 103 -9.53 -6.08 5.52
C ASN A 103 -10.85 -6.43 6.21
N SER A 104 -10.83 -7.00 7.43
CA SER A 104 -12.06 -7.31 8.17
C SER A 104 -12.86 -6.07 8.57
N VAL A 105 -12.27 -4.89 8.51
CA VAL A 105 -12.93 -3.59 8.70
C VAL A 105 -12.97 -2.74 7.43
N GLY A 106 -12.78 -3.37 6.27
CA GLY A 106 -12.84 -2.71 4.97
C GLY A 106 -11.66 -1.79 4.66
N VAL A 107 -10.55 -1.92 5.39
CA VAL A 107 -9.35 -1.11 5.16
C VAL A 107 -8.29 -1.91 4.39
N GLY A 108 -7.69 -1.22 3.43
CA GLY A 108 -6.55 -1.67 2.64
C GLY A 108 -6.86 -2.59 1.47
N ALA A 109 -5.84 -2.91 0.67
CA ALA A 109 -5.96 -3.81 -0.47
C ALA A 109 -6.38 -5.20 -0.02
N LYS A 110 -7.34 -5.83 -0.71
CA LYS A 110 -7.86 -7.15 -0.32
C LYS A 110 -6.80 -8.24 -0.50
N LEU A 111 -6.50 -8.97 0.57
CA LEU A 111 -5.72 -10.20 0.50
C LEU A 111 -6.56 -11.31 -0.15
N ARG A 112 -6.08 -11.86 -1.26
CA ARG A 112 -6.73 -12.95 -2.00
C ARG A 112 -6.19 -14.31 -1.57
N ALA A 113 -4.87 -14.42 -1.48
CA ALA A 113 -4.19 -15.63 -1.03
C ALA A 113 -2.79 -15.29 -0.50
N SER A 114 -2.18 -16.21 0.25
CA SER A 114 -0.80 -16.08 0.72
C SER A 114 -0.19 -17.45 0.98
N ASN A 115 1.11 -17.54 0.77
CA ASN A 115 1.96 -18.64 1.21
C ASN A 115 3.14 -18.05 2.02
N LYS A 116 4.12 -18.88 2.38
CA LYS A 116 5.24 -18.49 3.23
C LYS A 116 6.01 -17.29 2.68
N HIS A 117 6.32 -17.26 1.39
CA HIS A 117 7.16 -16.21 0.79
C HIS A 117 6.42 -15.32 -0.21
N VAL A 118 5.14 -15.59 -0.47
CA VAL A 118 4.32 -14.84 -1.44
C VAL A 118 2.96 -14.44 -0.88
N MET A 119 2.45 -13.30 -1.34
CA MET A 119 1.10 -12.82 -1.07
C MET A 119 0.45 -12.27 -2.34
N VAL A 120 -0.83 -12.56 -2.53
CA VAL A 120 -1.64 -12.05 -3.64
C VAL A 120 -2.62 -11.02 -3.09
N LEU A 121 -2.50 -9.79 -3.57
CA LEU A 121 -3.33 -8.65 -3.19
C LEU A 121 -4.18 -8.20 -4.39
N GLU A 122 -5.31 -7.56 -4.11
CA GLU A 122 -6.05 -6.76 -5.10
C GLU A 122 -5.10 -5.79 -5.82
N TYR A 123 -5.12 -5.80 -7.15
CA TYR A 123 -4.45 -4.77 -7.92
C TYR A 123 -5.25 -3.46 -7.85
N ILE A 124 -4.63 -2.42 -7.31
CA ILE A 124 -5.24 -1.09 -7.24
C ILE A 124 -4.82 -0.31 -8.49
N ASP A 125 -5.74 -0.18 -9.46
CA ASP A 125 -5.56 0.68 -10.63
C ASP A 125 -5.73 2.15 -10.23
N GLY A 126 -4.61 2.84 -10.11
CA GLY A 126 -4.56 4.16 -9.50
C GLY A 126 -3.17 4.78 -9.49
N VAL A 127 -3.08 5.94 -8.84
CA VAL A 127 -1.82 6.69 -8.63
C VAL A 127 -1.52 6.77 -7.15
N ASP A 128 -0.25 6.75 -6.78
CA ASP A 128 0.15 6.96 -5.39
C ASP A 128 -0.16 8.40 -4.92
N LEU A 129 -0.35 8.57 -3.61
CA LEU A 129 -0.75 9.84 -3.02
C LEU A 129 0.27 10.97 -3.25
N ASP A 130 1.58 10.68 -3.33
CA ASP A 130 2.61 11.69 -3.61
C ASP A 130 2.49 12.24 -5.04
N THR A 131 2.33 11.33 -6.01
CA THR A 131 2.10 11.68 -7.42
C THR A 131 0.82 12.50 -7.58
N TRP A 132 -0.29 12.05 -6.97
CA TRP A 132 -1.56 12.78 -7.04
C TRP A 132 -1.47 14.16 -6.40
N LEU A 133 -0.90 14.28 -5.20
CA LEU A 133 -0.74 15.59 -4.53
C LEU A 133 0.16 16.54 -5.32
N ARG A 134 1.17 16.02 -6.02
CA ARG A 134 2.03 16.83 -6.88
C ARG A 134 1.23 17.42 -8.06
N GLU A 135 0.39 16.62 -8.68
CA GLU A 135 -0.38 16.98 -9.89
C GLU A 135 -1.66 17.77 -9.60
N LEU A 136 -2.22 17.64 -8.38
CA LEU A 136 -3.44 18.33 -7.95
C LEU A 136 -3.31 19.85 -8.04
N GLU A 137 -4.25 20.56 -8.63
CA GLU A 137 -4.18 22.02 -8.73
C GLU A 137 -4.67 22.69 -7.45
N ILE A 138 -4.15 23.90 -7.13
CA ILE A 138 -4.50 24.63 -5.89
C ILE A 138 -6.02 24.91 -5.80
N ARG A 139 -6.70 25.04 -6.94
CA ARG A 139 -8.16 25.25 -7.00
C ARG A 139 -8.98 23.99 -6.67
N GLU A 140 -8.39 22.80 -6.72
CA GLU A 140 -9.07 21.51 -6.51
C GLU A 140 -9.19 21.16 -5.01
N VAL A 141 -9.73 22.11 -4.25
CA VAL A 141 -9.88 21.98 -2.79
C VAL A 141 -10.83 20.84 -2.42
N GLN A 142 -11.96 20.69 -3.13
CA GLN A 142 -12.96 19.67 -2.80
C GLN A 142 -12.44 18.23 -2.97
N PRO A 143 -11.77 17.87 -4.08
CA PRO A 143 -11.07 16.59 -4.19
C PRO A 143 -10.08 16.34 -3.05
N LEU A 144 -9.25 17.33 -2.69
CA LEU A 144 -8.32 17.23 -1.56
C LEU A 144 -9.04 16.87 -0.27
N LYS A 145 -10.08 17.63 0.09
CA LYS A 145 -10.85 17.41 1.31
C LYS A 145 -11.45 16.02 1.35
N LYS A 146 -12.08 15.57 0.26
CA LYS A 146 -12.70 14.24 0.14
C LYS A 146 -11.68 13.13 0.37
N VAL A 147 -10.54 13.19 -0.33
CA VAL A 147 -9.47 12.18 -0.22
C VAL A 147 -8.89 12.15 1.20
N LEU A 148 -8.49 13.31 1.74
CA LEU A 148 -7.90 13.36 3.08
C LEU A 148 -8.88 12.92 4.16
N ALA A 149 -10.13 13.35 4.11
CA ALA A 149 -11.16 12.90 5.04
C ALA A 149 -11.35 11.37 5.00
N SER A 150 -11.33 10.78 3.80
CA SER A 150 -11.39 9.32 3.64
C SER A 150 -10.15 8.62 4.20
N CYS A 151 -8.95 9.15 3.95
CA CYS A 151 -7.71 8.61 4.53
C CYS A 151 -7.74 8.66 6.07
N PHE A 152 -8.19 9.77 6.67
CA PHE A 152 -8.31 9.89 8.12
C PHE A 152 -9.34 8.93 8.70
N ARG A 153 -10.46 8.69 8.01
CA ARG A 153 -11.45 7.69 8.45
C ARG A 153 -10.87 6.29 8.43
N GLN A 154 -10.17 5.89 7.37
CA GLN A 154 -9.47 4.59 7.34
C GLN A 154 -8.41 4.47 8.43
N ALA A 155 -7.61 5.51 8.64
CA ALA A 155 -6.62 5.54 9.71
C ALA A 155 -7.26 5.39 11.09
N ARG A 156 -8.41 6.04 11.32
CA ARG A 156 -9.17 5.88 12.56
C ARG A 156 -9.72 4.47 12.72
N THR A 157 -10.28 3.88 11.67
CA THR A 157 -10.79 2.50 11.72
C THR A 157 -9.67 1.52 12.11
N LEU A 158 -8.43 1.75 11.65
CA LEU A 158 -7.26 0.98 12.10
C LEU A 158 -6.91 1.22 13.59
N ASP A 159 -6.98 2.49 14.04
CA ASP A 159 -6.77 2.83 15.46
C ASP A 159 -7.82 2.15 16.37
N GLU A 160 -9.08 2.10 15.95
CA GLU A 160 -10.20 1.49 16.68
C GLU A 160 -10.05 -0.02 16.87
N ILE A 161 -9.52 -0.74 15.87
CA ILE A 161 -9.23 -2.17 15.99
C ILE A 161 -7.88 -2.49 16.65
N GLY A 162 -7.12 -1.48 17.06
CA GLY A 162 -5.83 -1.69 17.70
C GLY A 162 -4.69 -2.05 16.73
N LEU A 163 -4.83 -1.79 15.43
CA LEU A 163 -3.81 -2.11 14.43
C LEU A 163 -2.99 -0.87 14.04
N ASP A 164 -1.78 -0.73 14.59
CA ASP A 164 -0.86 0.33 14.20
C ASP A 164 -0.16 -0.01 12.88
N HIS A 165 -0.34 0.78 11.81
CA HIS A 165 0.31 0.55 10.51
C HIS A 165 1.83 0.75 10.58
N GLY A 166 2.28 1.75 11.34
CA GLY A 166 3.70 2.06 11.56
C GLY A 166 4.43 2.81 10.44
N GLU A 167 3.78 3.13 9.31
CA GLU A 167 4.40 3.83 8.18
C GLU A 167 3.60 5.03 7.62
N LEU A 168 2.42 5.32 8.18
CA LEU A 168 1.56 6.41 7.71
C LEU A 168 2.13 7.83 7.96
N SER A 169 3.23 7.96 8.71
CA SER A 169 3.98 9.22 8.81
C SER A 169 4.71 9.57 7.51
N ASP A 170 4.90 8.58 6.63
CA ASP A 170 5.37 8.75 5.26
C ASP A 170 4.38 8.14 4.28
N ALA A 171 3.16 8.69 4.19
CA ALA A 171 2.08 8.09 3.41
C ALA A 171 2.29 8.14 1.87
N ARG A 172 3.39 8.72 1.37
CA ARG A 172 3.67 8.95 -0.06
C ARG A 172 3.42 7.72 -0.93
N ARG A 173 3.88 6.56 -0.47
CA ARG A 173 3.82 5.28 -1.21
C ARG A 173 2.97 4.22 -0.52
N HIS A 174 2.31 4.58 0.58
CA HIS A 174 1.47 3.67 1.37
C HIS A 174 -0.03 3.94 1.15
N ILE A 175 -0.38 4.91 0.30
CA ILE A 175 -1.76 5.17 -0.12
C ILE A 175 -1.79 5.28 -1.65
N ILE A 176 -2.62 4.46 -2.28
CA ILE A 176 -2.94 4.54 -3.71
C ILE A 176 -4.37 5.07 -3.85
N LEU A 177 -4.58 6.04 -4.73
CA LEU A 177 -5.90 6.54 -5.10
C LEU A 177 -6.36 5.83 -6.36
N ARG A 178 -7.50 5.15 -6.27
CA ARG A 178 -8.19 4.63 -7.46
C ARG A 178 -8.61 5.79 -8.37
N ARG A 179 -8.99 5.45 -9.61
CA ARG A 179 -9.50 6.43 -10.60
C ARG A 179 -10.69 7.26 -10.11
N ASP A 180 -11.50 6.73 -9.19
CA ASP A 180 -12.64 7.43 -8.56
C ASP A 180 -12.25 8.29 -7.33
N LEU A 181 -10.95 8.43 -7.07
CA LEU A 181 -10.34 9.09 -5.91
C LEU A 181 -10.61 8.37 -4.58
N SER A 182 -11.01 7.11 -4.57
CA SER A 182 -11.05 6.32 -3.34
C SER A 182 -9.62 5.93 -2.90
N PRO A 183 -9.17 6.34 -1.71
CA PRO A 183 -7.85 5.96 -1.21
C PRO A 183 -7.83 4.51 -0.70
N VAL A 184 -6.71 3.84 -0.90
CA VAL A 184 -6.45 2.49 -0.40
C VAL A 184 -5.10 2.48 0.30
N ILE A 185 -5.11 2.16 1.60
CA ILE A 185 -3.89 1.95 2.37
C ILE A 185 -3.25 0.61 1.98
N ILE A 186 -1.94 0.59 1.77
CA ILE A 186 -1.20 -0.60 1.34
C ILE A 186 0.06 -0.82 2.19
N ASP A 187 0.57 -2.05 2.15
CA ASP A 187 1.79 -2.51 2.85
C ASP A 187 1.67 -2.52 4.38
N PHE A 188 1.07 -3.58 4.93
CA PHE A 188 0.97 -3.81 6.37
C PHE A 188 2.21 -4.53 6.94
N GLY A 189 3.35 -4.51 6.24
CA GLY A 189 4.56 -5.21 6.65
C GLY A 189 5.12 -4.75 7.99
N LYS A 190 5.02 -3.45 8.31
CA LYS A 190 5.41 -2.90 9.62
C LYS A 190 4.29 -2.83 10.64
N ALA A 191 3.08 -3.29 10.29
CA ALA A 191 1.93 -3.16 11.16
C ALA A 191 2.08 -4.01 12.45
N SER A 192 1.45 -3.57 13.53
CA SER A 192 1.54 -4.21 14.84
C SER A 192 0.27 -4.02 15.65
N LYS A 193 -0.20 -5.13 16.22
CA LYS A 193 -1.29 -5.17 17.21
C LYS A 193 -0.80 -4.89 18.65
N ARG A 194 0.52 -4.80 18.86
CA ARG A 194 1.14 -4.63 20.19
C ARG A 194 1.45 -3.17 20.53
N ARG A 195 1.67 -2.33 19.51
CA ARG A 195 1.96 -0.91 19.70
C ARG A 195 0.65 -0.16 19.91
N ARG A 196 0.67 0.89 20.73
CA ARG A 196 -0.47 1.82 20.80
C ARG A 196 -0.65 2.47 19.41
N PRO A 197 -1.80 2.30 18.74
CA PRO A 197 -2.02 2.84 17.42
C PRO A 197 -1.81 4.34 17.34
N SER A 198 -1.22 4.79 16.24
CA SER A 198 -1.01 6.22 15.97
C SER A 198 -1.41 6.61 14.55
N ASN A 199 -2.23 5.82 13.85
CA ASN A 199 -2.47 5.96 12.42
C ASN A 199 -2.99 7.36 12.06
N VAL A 200 -3.99 7.87 12.79
CA VAL A 200 -4.53 9.23 12.57
C VAL A 200 -3.46 10.29 12.82
N THR A 201 -2.69 10.19 13.91
CA THR A 201 -1.64 11.17 14.23
C THR A 201 -0.42 11.08 13.30
N SER A 202 -0.13 9.90 12.78
CA SER A 202 0.91 9.65 11.78
C SER A 202 0.50 10.27 10.45
N LEU A 203 -0.74 10.04 10.01
CA LEU A 203 -1.29 10.68 8.82
C LEU A 203 -1.40 12.20 8.97
N PHE A 204 -1.79 12.69 10.15
CA PHE A 204 -1.74 14.11 10.49
C PHE A 204 -0.33 14.67 10.27
N SER A 205 0.69 14.00 10.80
CA SER A 205 2.08 14.42 10.63
C SER A 205 2.49 14.50 9.16
N TYR A 206 2.08 13.51 8.36
CA TYR A 206 2.32 13.54 6.91
C TYR A 206 1.63 14.75 6.24
N VAL A 207 0.36 14.99 6.55
CA VAL A 207 -0.44 16.08 5.99
C VAL A 207 0.11 17.46 6.37
N THR A 208 0.57 17.64 7.61
CA THR A 208 0.92 18.97 8.13
C THR A 208 2.41 19.27 8.17
N PHE A 209 3.28 18.26 8.09
CA PHE A 209 4.73 18.42 8.14
C PHE A 209 5.47 17.66 7.03
N GLY A 210 4.76 16.85 6.23
CA GLY A 210 5.34 16.12 5.11
C GLY A 210 5.65 17.00 3.90
N ARG A 211 6.10 16.35 2.83
CA ARG A 211 6.60 17.00 1.59
C ARG A 211 5.64 18.02 0.99
N HIS A 212 4.34 17.73 1.01
CA HIS A 212 3.29 18.57 0.40
C HIS A 212 2.55 19.45 1.40
N SER A 213 3.03 19.55 2.64
CA SER A 213 2.31 20.21 3.74
C SER A 213 1.94 21.65 3.43
N ASN A 214 2.86 22.46 2.89
CA ASN A 214 2.59 23.86 2.55
C ASN A 214 1.41 23.99 1.56
N LYS A 215 1.40 23.17 0.51
CA LYS A 215 0.33 23.13 -0.48
C LYS A 215 -0.99 22.69 0.14
N ILE A 216 -0.96 21.62 0.94
CA ILE A 216 -2.16 21.10 1.60
C ILE A 216 -2.74 22.13 2.56
N LEU A 217 -1.92 22.72 3.44
CA LEU A 217 -2.36 23.74 4.40
C LEU A 217 -2.92 24.98 3.70
N GLN A 218 -2.28 25.43 2.60
CA GLN A 218 -2.80 26.52 1.77
C GLN A 218 -4.19 26.18 1.21
N MET A 219 -4.36 25.00 0.61
CA MET A 219 -5.64 24.55 0.05
C MET A 219 -6.73 24.38 1.12
N LEU A 220 -6.35 23.99 2.33
CA LEU A 220 -7.26 23.88 3.49
C LEU A 220 -7.52 25.24 4.17
N GLY A 221 -6.88 26.34 3.74
CA GLY A 221 -7.05 27.66 4.35
C GLY A 221 -6.48 27.76 5.76
N LEU A 222 -5.44 26.98 6.07
CA LEU A 222 -4.82 26.91 7.40
C LEU A 222 -3.48 27.62 7.40
N SER A 223 -3.33 28.61 8.29
CA SER A 223 -2.04 29.28 8.50
C SER A 223 -1.06 28.45 9.32
N ARG A 224 -1.57 27.51 10.14
CA ARG A 224 -0.76 26.62 10.99
C ARG A 224 -1.46 25.27 11.22
N PRO A 225 -0.70 24.19 11.46
CA PRO A 225 -1.26 22.90 11.85
C PRO A 225 -2.03 22.95 13.17
N PRO A 226 -3.22 22.31 13.28
CA PRO A 226 -4.00 22.27 14.53
C PRO A 226 -3.47 21.18 15.48
N ILE A 227 -2.26 21.39 16.00
CA ILE A 227 -1.52 20.41 16.82
C ILE A 227 -2.31 19.98 18.06
N GLU A 228 -2.99 20.92 18.74
CA GLU A 228 -3.74 20.62 19.96
C GLU A 228 -4.92 19.66 19.71
N SER A 229 -5.60 19.77 18.57
CA SER A 229 -6.65 18.82 18.19
C SER A 229 -6.08 17.43 17.92
N SER A 230 -4.88 17.34 17.33
CA SER A 230 -4.17 16.08 17.11
C SER A 230 -3.73 15.41 18.43
N LYS A 231 -3.17 16.20 19.36
CA LYS A 231 -2.82 15.71 20.72
C LYS A 231 -4.05 15.23 21.48
N MET A 232 -5.14 15.97 21.41
CA MET A 232 -6.40 15.62 22.06
C MET A 232 -6.95 14.30 21.51
N TYR A 233 -6.93 14.10 20.18
CA TYR A 233 -7.26 12.80 19.59
C TYR A 233 -6.32 11.70 20.09
N LYS A 234 -5.00 11.93 20.09
CA LYS A 234 -4.04 10.91 20.57
C LYS A 234 -4.34 10.46 22.00
N HIS A 235 -4.75 11.39 22.86
CA HIS A 235 -5.08 11.11 24.25
C HIS A 235 -6.40 10.33 24.39
N ARG A 236 -7.47 10.77 23.71
CA ARG A 236 -8.83 10.24 23.88
C ARG A 236 -9.20 9.10 22.93
N MET A 237 -8.76 9.15 21.68
CA MET A 237 -9.05 8.18 20.61
C MET A 237 -10.55 7.89 20.42
N ASP A 238 -11.40 8.91 20.56
CA ASP A 238 -12.85 8.81 20.46
C ASP A 238 -13.44 9.61 19.28
N GLU A 239 -14.70 9.34 18.93
CA GLU A 239 -15.44 10.02 17.86
C GLU A 239 -15.44 11.55 18.02
N PRO A 240 -15.73 12.14 19.20
CA PRO A 240 -15.72 13.59 19.36
C PRO A 240 -14.34 14.23 19.11
N SER A 241 -13.25 13.63 19.63
CA SER A 241 -11.91 14.16 19.41
C SER A 241 -11.46 14.02 17.96
N PHE A 242 -11.86 12.95 17.27
CA PHE A 242 -11.63 12.77 15.84
C PHE A 242 -12.35 13.83 15.00
N ASN A 243 -13.65 14.04 15.25
CA ASN A 243 -14.42 15.06 14.53
C ASN A 243 -13.88 16.46 14.79
N LYS A 244 -13.46 16.77 16.02
CA LYS A 244 -12.80 18.04 16.30
C LYS A 244 -11.48 18.19 15.52
N LEU A 245 -10.70 17.14 15.36
CA LEU A 245 -9.51 17.16 14.50
C LEU A 245 -9.85 17.42 13.03
N LEU A 246 -10.84 16.71 12.46
CA LEU A 246 -11.25 16.93 11.07
C LEU A 246 -11.78 18.35 10.83
N ASN A 247 -12.61 18.88 11.73
CA ASN A 247 -13.07 20.27 11.69
C ASN A 247 -11.89 21.25 11.77
N SER A 248 -10.91 20.99 12.65
CA SER A 248 -9.73 21.87 12.78
C SER A 248 -8.83 21.85 11.55
N LEU A 249 -8.87 20.76 10.76
CA LEU A 249 -8.22 20.65 9.45
C LEU A 249 -9.09 21.21 8.32
N ASN A 250 -10.25 21.78 8.63
CA ASN A 250 -11.28 22.19 7.68
C ASN A 250 -11.73 21.06 6.74
N LEU A 251 -11.64 19.77 7.11
CA LEU A 251 -11.98 18.64 6.23
C LEU A 251 -13.46 18.29 6.18
N ILE A 252 -14.20 18.62 7.24
CA ILE A 252 -15.65 18.47 7.37
C ILE A 252 -16.27 19.79 7.81
#